data_AF-A0A2J8L9N2-F1
#
_entry.id   AF-A0A2J8L9N2-F1
#
_cell.length_a   1.000
_cell.length_b   1.000
_cell.length_c   1.000
_cell.angle_alpha   90.00
_cell.angle_beta   90.00
_cell.angle_gamma   90.00
#
_symmetry.space_group_name_H-M   'P 1'
#
loop_
_entity.id
_entity.type
_entity.pdbx_description
1 polymer ?
#
loop_
_entity_poly.entity_id
_entity_poly.type
_entity_poly.pdbx_seq_one_letter_code
_entity_poly.pdbx_strand_id
1 'polypeptide(L)' 'MAANLSRNGPALQEAYVRVVTEKSPTDWALFTYEGNSNDIRCCSCCRGPM' A
#
# COMPACT_ATOMS: atom_id res chain seq x y z
N MET A 1 -19.12 -7.81 -0.33
CA MET A 1 -17.73 -8.24 -0.03
C MET A 1 -16.97 -7.00 0.43
N ALA A 2 -16.30 -7.08 1.58
CA ALA A 2 -15.53 -5.97 2.14
C ALA A 2 -14.05 -6.36 2.13
N ALA A 3 -13.19 -5.43 1.73
CA ALA A 3 -11.77 -5.67 1.75
C ALA A 3 -11.24 -5.63 3.18
N ASN A 4 -10.55 -6.68 3.61
CA ASN A 4 -10.00 -6.81 4.94
C ASN A 4 -8.65 -6.09 5.00
N LEU A 5 -8.69 -4.87 5.53
CA LEU A 5 -7.51 -4.05 5.79
C LEU A 5 -6.90 -4.38 7.17
N SER A 6 -7.62 -5.10 8.04
CA SER A 6 -7.26 -5.27 9.45
C SER A 6 -6.00 -6.10 9.66
N ARG A 7 -5.66 -7.02 8.75
CA ARG A 7 -4.43 -7.82 8.88
C ARG A 7 -3.16 -7.02 8.60
N ASN A 8 -3.20 -6.13 7.61
CA ASN A 8 -2.04 -5.38 7.14
C ASN A 8 -2.17 -3.85 7.32
N GLY A 9 -3.14 -3.41 8.11
CA GLY A 9 -3.46 -2.00 8.37
C GLY A 9 -2.23 -1.09 8.54
N PRO A 10 -1.26 -1.41 9.42
CA PRO A 10 -0.08 -0.57 9.59
C PRO A 10 0.81 -0.49 8.34
N ALA A 11 0.98 -1.60 7.60
CA ALA A 11 1.78 -1.61 6.37
C ALA A 11 1.09 -0.85 5.21
N LEU A 12 -0.24 -0.92 5.14
CA LEU A 12 -1.03 -0.18 4.15
C LEU A 12 -1.03 1.32 4.45
N GLN A 13 -1.18 1.68 5.73
CA GLN A 13 -1.12 3.07 6.17
C GLN A 13 0.27 3.66 5.97
N GLU A 14 1.33 2.92 6.29
CA GLU A 14 2.71 3.38 6.05
C GLU A 14 2.98 3.64 4.57
N ALA A 15 2.55 2.72 3.69
CA ALA A 15 2.67 2.89 2.24
C ALA A 15 1.85 4.10 1.74
N TYR A 16 0.63 4.28 2.23
CA TYR A 16 -0.21 5.43 1.88
C TYR A 16 0.39 6.76 2.35
N VAL A 17 0.86 6.83 3.59
CA VAL A 17 1.50 8.03 4.15
C VAL A 17 2.76 8.37 3.35
N ARG A 18 3.56 7.38 2.95
CA ARG A 18 4.72 7.60 2.08
C ARG A 18 4.37 8.15 0.71
N VAL A 19 3.18 7.86 0.17
CA VAL A 19 2.71 8.42 -1.11
C VAL A 19 2.16 9.84 -0.94
N VAL A 20 1.41 10.09 0.12
CA VAL A 20 0.78 11.40 0.37
C VAL A 20 1.79 12.44 0.89
N THR A 21 2.89 11.99 1.48
CA THR A 21 3.93 12.89 1.99
C THR A 21 4.72 13.46 0.81
N GLU A 22 4.55 14.75 0.51
CA GLU A 22 5.28 15.49 -0.55
C GLU A 22 6.81 15.40 -0.45
N LYS A 23 7.33 15.16 0.76
CA LYS A 23 8.77 15.00 1.01
C LYS A 23 9.30 13.60 0.69
N SER A 24 8.41 12.63 0.46
CA SER A 24 8.77 11.26 0.23
C SER A 24 8.97 11.02 -1.27
N PRO A 25 9.98 10.24 -1.65
CA PRO A 25 10.27 9.98 -3.05
C PRO A 25 9.29 8.97 -3.67
N THR A 26 8.16 8.67 -3.04
CA THR A 26 7.27 7.57 -3.45
C THR A 26 6.02 8.18 -4.06
N ASP A 27 5.87 8.12 -5.38
CA ASP A 27 4.72 8.72 -6.08
C ASP A 27 3.49 7.81 -6.09
N TRP A 28 3.69 6.49 -5.93
CA TRP A 28 2.59 5.53 -5.97
C TRP A 28 2.89 4.28 -5.14
N ALA A 29 1.82 3.68 -4.62
CA ALA A 29 1.83 2.40 -3.90
C ALA A 29 0.82 1.46 -4.53
N LEU A 30 1.23 0.22 -4.79
CA LEU A 30 0.39 -0.83 -5.34
C LEU A 30 -0.03 -1.82 -4.25
N PHE A 31 -1.34 -1.98 -4.11
CA PHE A 31 -1.96 -2.91 -3.18
C PHE A 31 -2.57 -4.09 -3.94
N THR A 32 -2.37 -5.30 -3.46
CA THR A 32 -2.95 -6.53 -4.04
C THR A 32 -3.60 -7.37 -2.97
N TYR A 33 -4.45 -8.31 -3.38
CA TYR A 33 -5.05 -9.28 -2.48
C TYR A 33 -4.11 -10.46 -2.26
N GLU A 34 -4.02 -10.92 -1.03
CA GLU A 34 -3.25 -12.10 -0.68
C GLU A 34 -4.05 -13.38 -1.02
N GLY A 35 -3.74 -13.97 -2.18
CA GLY A 35 -4.30 -15.27 -2.58
C GLY A 35 -5.82 -15.24 -2.79
N ASN A 36 -6.54 -16.16 -2.15
CA ASN A 36 -7.99 -16.28 -2.24
C ASN A 36 -8.71 -15.67 -1.02
N SER A 37 -8.01 -14.85 -0.23
CA SER A 37 -8.56 -14.14 0.93
C SER A 37 -8.83 -12.69 0.60
N ASN A 38 -9.79 -12.07 1.29
CA ASN A 38 -10.10 -10.63 1.16
C ASN A 38 -9.02 -9.73 1.81
N ASP A 39 -7.87 -10.29 2.20
CA ASP A 39 -6.80 -9.57 2.88
C ASP A 39 -5.98 -8.77 1.86
N ILE A 40 -5.86 -7.46 2.06
CA ILE A 40 -5.05 -6.60 1.20
C ILE A 40 -3.62 -6.52 1.75
N ARG A 41 -2.62 -6.56 0.87
CA ARG A 41 -1.21 -6.35 1.18
C ARG A 41 -0.59 -5.28 0.27
N CYS A 42 0.38 -4.55 0.82
CA CYS A 42 1.26 -3.69 0.03
C CYS A 42 2.27 -4.55 -0.73
N CYS A 43 2.20 -4.56 -2.06
CA CYS A 43 3.10 -5.35 -2.90
C CYS A 43 4.36 -4.57 -3.28
N SER A 44 4.21 -3.31 -3.65
CA SER A 44 5.34 -2.49 -4.07
C SER A 44 5.03 -1.01 -3.93
N CYS A 45 6.03 -0.25 -3.48
CA CYS A 45 6.04 1.20 -3.49
C CYS A 45 7.27 1.60 -4.28
N CYS A 46 7.09 2.20 -5.44
CA CYS A 46 8.21 2.59 -6.30
C CYS A 46 8.41 4.10 -6.26
N ARG A 47 9.68 4.50 -6.38
CA ARG A 47 10.09 5.90 -6.52
C ARG A 47 9.91 6.30 -7.98
N GLY A 48 9.22 7.41 -8.26
CA GLY A 48 9.00 7.87 -9.64
C GLY A 48 10.33 8.05 -10.40
N PRO A 49 10.33 7.93 -11.73
CA PRO A 49 11.55 8.09 -12.53
C PRO A 49 12.09 9.52 -12.35
N MET A 50 13.37 9.62 -11.99
CA MET A 50 14.11 10.89 -11.97
C MET A 50 14.23 11.47 -13.38
#